data_AF-A0A540L381-F1
#
_entry.id   AF-A0A540L381-F1
#
_cell.length_a   1.000
_cell.length_b   1.000
_cell.length_c   1.000
_cell.angle_alpha   90.00
_cell.angle_beta   90.00
_cell.angle_gamma   90.00
#
_symmetry.space_group_name_H-M   'P 1'
#
loop_
_entity.id
_entity.type
_entity.pdbx_description
1 polymer ?
#
loop_
_entity_poly.entity_id
_entity_poly.type
_entity_poly.pdbx_seq_one_letter_code
_entity_poly.pdbx_strand_id
1 'polypeptide(L)'
;MEGHMKALTSERHMLSKQMRRRLSEDERNNLYPKWGISLHSQHRQLQLEDLLWNETQNLDRVMDSATIVAKLVGSVEPEQAFNEMFGLRFAPRDTLAKPKSHFWSESFKSLV
;
A
#
# COMPACT_ATOMS: atom_id res chain seq x y z
N MET A 1 11.59 2.36 -20.12
CA MET A 1 10.70 3.37 -19.49
C MET A 1 9.28 2.85 -19.22
N GLU A 2 8.73 1.91 -20.02
CA GLU A 2 7.36 1.41 -19.82
C GLU A 2 7.12 0.59 -18.53
N GLY A 3 8.14 -0.11 -18.02
CA GLY A 3 8.00 -0.96 -16.82
C GLY A 3 7.72 -0.17 -15.54
N HIS A 4 8.36 1.00 -15.37
CA HIS A 4 8.23 1.82 -14.15
C HIS A 4 6.83 2.43 -14.02
N MET A 5 6.24 2.91 -15.12
CA MET A 5 4.87 3.44 -15.11
C MET A 5 3.83 2.35 -14.81
N LYS A 6 4.03 1.12 -15.32
CA LYS A 6 3.15 -0.02 -15.05
C LYS A 6 3.22 -0.46 -13.58
N ALA A 7 4.40 -0.42 -12.97
CA ALA A 7 4.59 -0.72 -11.57
C ALA A 7 3.87 0.30 -10.66
N LEU A 8 4.09 1.60 -10.89
CA LEU A 8 3.42 2.69 -10.15
C LEU A 8 1.89 2.60 -10.25
N THR A 9 1.38 2.33 -11.45
CA THR A 9 -0.07 2.17 -11.67
C THR A 9 -0.61 0.97 -10.90
N SER A 10 0.15 -0.13 -10.84
CA SER A 10 -0.23 -1.34 -10.12
C SER A 10 -0.22 -1.13 -8.59
N GLU A 11 0.78 -0.41 -8.08
CA GLU A 11 0.87 -0.03 -6.66
C GLU A 11 -0.30 0.87 -6.24
N ARG A 12 -0.62 1.89 -7.05
CA ARG A 12 -1.79 2.76 -6.82
C ARG A 12 -3.08 1.94 -6.79
N HIS A 13 -3.26 1.05 -7.78
CA HIS A 13 -4.42 0.17 -7.82
C HIS A 13 -4.49 -0.81 -6.63
N MET A 14 -3.35 -1.27 -6.11
CA MET A 14 -3.30 -2.07 -4.88
C MET A 14 -3.79 -1.26 -3.68
N LEU A 15 -3.35 0.00 -3.53
CA LEU A 15 -3.81 0.88 -2.45
C LEU A 15 -5.32 1.12 -2.49
N SER A 16 -5.90 1.29 -3.69
CA SER A 16 -7.36 1.34 -3.88
C SER A 16 -8.10 0.17 -3.26
N LYS A 17 -7.57 -1.04 -3.50
CA LYS A 17 -8.12 -2.27 -2.93
C LYS A 17 -7.94 -2.32 -1.43
N GLN A 18 -6.80 -1.85 -0.91
CA GLN A 18 -6.56 -1.78 0.53
C GLN A 18 -7.49 -0.80 1.24
N MET A 19 -7.87 0.31 0.61
CA MET A 19 -8.84 1.25 1.19
C MET A 19 -10.17 0.57 1.53
N ARG A 20 -10.63 -0.39 0.73
CA ARG A 20 -11.86 -1.14 1.06
C ARG A 20 -11.65 -2.18 2.16
N ARG A 21 -10.43 -2.72 2.29
CA ARG A 21 -10.12 -3.82 3.20
C ARG A 21 -9.73 -3.34 4.59
N ARG A 22 -9.06 -2.18 4.68
CA ARG A 22 -8.42 -1.67 5.91
C ARG A 22 -9.15 -0.51 6.55
N LEU A 23 -9.99 0.21 5.80
CA LEU A 23 -10.80 1.30 6.33
C LEU A 23 -12.26 0.85 6.44
N SER A 24 -12.89 1.15 7.57
CA SER A 24 -14.32 0.96 7.72
C SER A 24 -15.11 1.88 6.77
N GLU A 25 -16.42 1.67 6.65
CA GLU A 25 -17.28 2.58 5.90
C GLU A 25 -17.32 3.99 6.52
N ASP A 26 -17.44 4.07 7.85
CA ASP A 26 -17.45 5.35 8.57
C ASP A 26 -16.15 6.10 8.42
N GLU A 27 -15.01 5.40 8.53
CA GLU A 27 -13.68 6.00 8.34
C GLU A 27 -13.56 6.60 6.94
N ARG A 28 -14.01 5.88 5.90
CA ARG A 28 -14.01 6.38 4.52
C ARG A 28 -14.94 7.58 4.37
N ASN A 29 -16.13 7.54 4.95
CA ASN A 29 -17.11 8.64 4.88
C ASN A 29 -16.64 9.90 5.61
N ASN A 30 -15.80 9.77 6.65
CA ASN A 30 -15.14 10.89 7.29
C ASN A 30 -13.92 11.41 6.49
N LEU A 31 -13.24 10.50 5.78
CA LEU A 31 -12.07 10.82 4.97
C LEU A 31 -12.42 11.64 3.73
N TYR A 32 -13.44 11.23 2.97
CA TYR A 32 -13.75 11.89 1.70
C TYR A 32 -13.98 13.41 1.85
N PRO A 33 -14.82 13.91 2.79
CA PRO A 33 -15.02 15.33 2.96
C PRO A 33 -13.77 16.08 3.43
N LYS A 34 -12.93 15.49 4.29
CA LYS A 34 -11.64 16.09 4.73
C LYS A 34 -10.69 16.34 3.55
N TRP A 35 -10.85 15.55 2.49
CA TRP A 35 -10.10 15.65 1.24
C TRP A 35 -10.89 16.34 0.11
N GLY A 36 -12.01 17.01 0.42
CA GLY A 36 -12.80 17.76 -0.55
C GLY A 36 -13.62 16.90 -1.52
N ILE A 37 -13.75 15.60 -1.24
CA ILE A 37 -14.51 14.66 -2.07
C ILE A 37 -15.92 14.55 -1.51
N SER A 38 -16.91 14.87 -2.35
CA SER A 38 -18.33 14.69 -2.00
C SER A 38 -18.67 13.20 -1.83
N LEU A 39 -19.48 12.86 -0.82
CA LEU A 39 -19.98 11.50 -0.62
C LEU A 39 -20.86 11.00 -1.77
N HIS A 40 -21.41 11.88 -2.58
CA HIS A 40 -22.21 11.54 -3.77
C HIS A 40 -21.37 11.47 -5.05
N SER A 41 -20.08 11.81 -4.98
CA SER A 41 -19.17 11.74 -6.13
C SER A 41 -18.98 10.30 -6.61
N GLN A 42 -18.83 10.11 -7.92
CA GLN A 42 -18.45 8.82 -8.48
C GLN A 42 -16.94 8.59 -8.31
N HIS A 43 -16.50 7.33 -8.25
CA HIS A 43 -15.07 6.99 -8.18
C HIS A 43 -14.28 7.65 -7.03
N ARG A 44 -14.92 7.89 -5.87
CA ARG A 44 -14.33 8.57 -4.70
C ARG A 44 -12.97 8.04 -4.27
N GLN A 45 -12.76 6.73 -4.36
CA GLN A 45 -11.49 6.11 -4.01
C GLN A 45 -10.36 6.52 -4.95
N LEU A 46 -10.62 6.52 -6.26
CA LEU A 46 -9.62 6.93 -7.25
C LEU A 46 -9.28 8.41 -7.10
N GLN A 47 -10.28 9.25 -6.81
CA GLN A 47 -10.05 10.66 -6.51
C GLN A 47 -9.17 10.83 -5.26
N LEU A 48 -9.45 10.09 -4.20
CA LEU A 48 -8.66 10.14 -2.98
C LEU A 48 -7.22 9.65 -3.23
N GLU A 49 -7.04 8.55 -3.96
CA GLU A 49 -5.71 8.06 -4.33
C GLU A 49 -4.91 9.11 -5.11
N ASP A 50 -5.53 9.76 -6.10
CA ASP A 50 -4.85 10.78 -6.89
C ASP A 50 -4.42 11.97 -6.01
N LEU A 51 -5.30 12.43 -5.11
CA LEU A 51 -4.98 13.49 -4.15
C LEU A 51 -3.84 13.10 -3.19
N LEU A 52 -3.85 11.86 -2.68
CA LEU A 52 -2.79 11.37 -1.78
C LEU A 52 -1.39 11.40 -2.41
N TRP A 53 -1.31 11.19 -3.73
CA TRP A 53 -0.04 11.13 -4.47
C TRP A 53 0.39 12.46 -5.09
N ASN A 54 -0.55 13.31 -5.48
CA ASN A 54 -0.26 14.55 -6.19
C ASN A 54 -0.14 15.77 -5.25
N GLU A 55 -0.77 15.74 -4.09
CA GLU A 55 -0.77 16.85 -3.14
C GLU A 55 0.54 16.90 -2.34
N THR A 56 1.53 17.62 -2.88
CA THR A 56 2.89 17.74 -2.32
C THR A 56 3.22 19.16 -1.86
N GLN A 57 2.32 20.12 -2.07
CA GLN A 57 2.60 21.53 -1.84
C GLN A 57 2.47 21.93 -0.36
N ASN A 58 1.75 21.14 0.44
CA ASN A 58 1.52 21.41 1.85
C ASN A 58 2.03 20.24 2.71
N LEU A 59 2.98 20.53 3.62
CA LEU A 59 3.56 19.53 4.51
C LEU A 59 2.53 18.83 5.41
N ASP A 60 1.50 19.54 5.85
CA ASP A 60 0.41 18.95 6.64
C ASP A 60 -0.37 17.93 5.81
N ARG A 61 -0.59 18.24 4.52
CA ARG A 61 -1.24 17.32 3.58
C ARG A 61 -0.36 16.10 3.29
N VAL A 62 0.95 16.29 3.17
CA VAL A 62 1.92 15.19 2.99
C VAL A 62 1.91 14.27 4.22
N MET A 63 1.88 14.84 5.43
CA MET A 63 1.81 14.07 6.67
C MET A 63 0.49 13.31 6.81
N ASP A 64 -0.63 13.95 6.51
CA ASP A 64 -1.95 13.32 6.46
C ASP A 64 -1.95 12.16 5.42
N SER A 65 -1.39 12.39 4.23
CA SER A 65 -1.25 11.35 3.19
C SER A 65 -0.43 10.17 3.69
N ALA A 66 0.74 10.42 4.28
CA ALA A 66 1.63 9.38 4.79
C ALA A 66 0.93 8.55 5.89
N THR A 67 0.17 9.20 6.77
CA THR A 67 -0.60 8.53 7.82
C THR A 67 -1.66 7.59 7.25
N ILE A 68 -2.38 8.03 6.21
CA ILE A 68 -3.38 7.20 5.53
C ILE A 68 -2.70 6.02 4.83
N VAL A 69 -1.63 6.26 4.08
CA VAL A 69 -0.89 5.21 3.36
C VAL A 69 -0.32 4.18 4.34
N ALA A 70 0.24 4.61 5.48
CA ALA A 70 0.73 3.70 6.52
C ALA A 70 -0.38 2.78 7.04
N LYS A 71 -1.58 3.33 7.29
CA LYS A 71 -2.75 2.53 7.69
C LYS A 71 -3.20 1.54 6.60
N LEU A 72 -3.13 1.94 5.33
CA LEU A 72 -3.54 1.10 4.19
C LEU A 72 -2.58 -0.05 3.89
N VAL A 73 -1.28 0.22 3.94
CA VAL A 73 -0.24 -0.80 3.74
C VAL A 73 -0.18 -1.72 4.95
N GLY A 74 -0.65 -1.26 6.11
CA GLY A 74 -0.49 -1.93 7.39
C GLY A 74 0.94 -1.70 7.85
N SER A 75 1.18 -0.61 8.58
CA SER A 75 2.42 -0.48 9.31
C SER A 75 2.46 -1.59 10.34
N VAL A 76 3.43 -2.49 10.20
CA VAL A 76 3.87 -3.25 11.36
C VAL A 76 4.41 -2.20 12.32
N GLU A 77 3.84 -2.13 13.52
CA GLU A 77 4.32 -1.25 14.58
C GLU A 77 5.84 -1.42 14.67
N PRO A 78 6.65 -0.34 14.66
CA PRO A 78 8.11 -0.49 14.59
C PRO A 78 8.65 -1.41 15.67
N GLU A 79 8.03 -1.40 16.87
CA GLU A 79 8.31 -2.35 17.95
C GLU A 79 7.95 -3.80 17.59
N GLN A 80 6.83 -4.05 16.92
CA GLN A 80 6.44 -5.39 16.49
C GLN A 80 7.30 -5.89 15.32
N ALA A 81 7.69 -5.01 14.40
CA ALA A 81 8.61 -5.32 13.30
C ALA A 81 10.01 -5.60 13.84
N PHE A 82 10.50 -4.79 14.78
CA PHE A 82 11.80 -4.94 15.42
C PHE A 82 11.85 -6.19 16.33
N ASN A 83 10.81 -6.42 17.14
CA ASN A 83 10.72 -7.62 18.00
C ASN A 83 10.57 -8.90 17.19
N GLU A 84 9.92 -8.87 16.03
CA GLU A 84 9.94 -10.00 15.11
C GLU A 84 11.32 -10.14 14.44
N MET A 85 11.93 -9.05 13.96
CA MET A 85 13.15 -9.06 13.13
C MET A 85 14.43 -9.42 13.89
N PHE A 86 14.47 -9.22 15.21
CA PHE A 86 15.67 -9.52 16.01
C PHE A 86 15.50 -10.70 16.98
N GLY A 87 14.34 -11.37 16.98
CA GLY A 87 14.03 -12.49 17.88
C GLY A 87 13.61 -13.79 17.17
N LEU A 88 14.50 -14.36 16.34
CA LEU A 88 14.47 -15.79 15.94
C LEU A 88 13.20 -16.33 15.23
N ARG A 89 12.45 -15.51 14.48
CA ARG A 89 11.35 -16.00 13.61
C ARG A 89 11.53 -15.74 12.11
N PHE A 90 12.72 -15.35 11.67
CA PHE A 90 13.05 -15.11 10.26
C PHE A 90 13.85 -16.22 9.58
N ALA A 91 14.23 -17.30 10.28
CA ALA A 91 14.58 -18.51 9.56
C ALA A 91 13.29 -19.03 8.92
N PRO A 92 13.23 -19.23 7.58
CA PRO A 92 12.14 -19.94 6.96
C PRO A 92 11.92 -21.23 7.75
N ARG A 93 10.74 -21.41 8.34
CA ARG A 93 10.39 -22.75 8.76
C ARG A 93 10.28 -23.54 7.47
N ASP A 94 11.23 -24.45 7.26
CA ASP A 94 11.11 -25.53 6.29
C ASP A 94 9.98 -26.46 6.73
N THR A 95 8.75 -25.95 6.82
CA THR A 95 7.56 -26.79 6.84
C THR A 95 7.30 -27.16 5.41
N LEU A 96 7.86 -28.32 5.05
CA LEU A 96 7.54 -29.20 3.95
C LEU A 96 6.09 -29.06 3.43
N ALA A 97 5.82 -28.03 2.62
CA ALA A 97 4.64 -27.91 1.80
C ALA A 97 4.92 -26.93 0.66
N LYS A 98 5.35 -27.46 -0.48
CA LYS A 98 5.57 -26.72 -1.73
C LYS A 98 4.28 -26.00 -2.16
N PRO A 99 4.29 -24.69 -2.43
CA PRO A 99 3.39 -24.09 -3.40
C PRO A 99 4.10 -24.10 -4.76
N LYS A 100 3.52 -24.79 -5.75
CA LYS A 100 3.96 -24.66 -7.14
C LYS A 100 3.59 -23.25 -7.63
N SER A 101 4.57 -22.38 -7.84
CA SER A 101 4.40 -21.21 -8.71
C SER A 101 5.61 -21.09 -9.64
N HIS A 102 5.46 -21.60 -10.84
CA HIS A 102 6.40 -21.45 -11.96
C HIS A 102 6.30 -20.03 -12.55
N PHE A 103 6.48 -18.97 -11.78
CA PHE A 103 6.53 -17.61 -12.33
C PHE A 103 7.38 -16.77 -11.37
N TRP A 104 8.43 -16.11 -11.88
CA TRP A 104 9.36 -15.19 -11.18
C TRP A 104 10.73 -15.69 -10.74
N SER A 105 11.46 -16.47 -11.55
CA SER A 105 12.90 -16.70 -11.30
C SER A 105 13.82 -16.74 -12.54
N GLU A 106 13.37 -16.24 -13.69
CA GLU A 106 14.19 -16.27 -14.92
C GLU A 106 14.73 -14.89 -15.35
N SER A 107 14.51 -13.83 -14.56
CA SER A 107 14.92 -12.46 -14.94
C SER A 107 16.26 -11.97 -14.36
N PHE A 108 17.04 -12.82 -13.66
CA PHE A 108 18.32 -12.39 -13.07
C PHE A 108 19.55 -13.21 -13.48
N LYS A 109 19.43 -14.10 -14.48
CA LYS A 109 20.57 -14.96 -14.91
C LYS A 109 21.42 -14.41 -16.06
N SER A 110 21.31 -13.14 -16.44
CA SER A 110 22.13 -12.57 -17.52
C SER A 110 23.10 -11.47 -17.08
N LEU A 111 23.53 -11.48 -15.82
CA LEU A 111 24.63 -10.63 -15.34
C LEU A 111 25.60 -11.49 -14.52
N VAL A 112 26.51 -12.16 -15.22
CA VAL A 112 27.94 -12.45 -14.88
C VAL A 112 28.50 -13.29 -16.02
#